data_AF-A0A0G1QXX5-F1
#
_entry.id   AF-A0A0G1QXX5-F1
#
_cell.length_a   1.000
_cell.length_b   1.000
_cell.length_c   1.000
_cell.angle_alpha   90.00
_cell.angle_beta   90.00
_cell.angle_gamma   90.00
#
_symmetry.space_group_name_H-M   'P 1'
#
loop_
_entity.id
_entity.type
_entity.pdbx_description
1 polymer ?
#
loop_
_entity_poly.entity_id
_entity_poly.type
_entity_poly.pdbx_seq_one_letter_code
_entity_poly.pdbx_strand_id
1 'polypeptide(L)'
;MIKNIGKGGFGSEAKITVELRTEFPGIGGTITTQQTVVSALREEFGALPGQGHRLFFKHALIKKLDDYFQKSKKYEFTHIPRPIGSTGPDGKGYLYEWVFGSEGFPWFYQNSEGQEEPVSLKEWKEFIGAFNSAGIDLSLDCTDSDNGRISKNIIHQLNQYDPDSWSKLNCLWQRIDFGQRSITINFKRLAEFTKEEKKKLMSALGIDRYEMMILAAAYLENKKEMRAVDAGRLEILTRQYRISTLRHLMSKTGGNILVDSPLICKNTKDNLLK
;
A
#
# COMPACT_ATOMS: atom_id res chain seq x y z
N MET A 1 15.81 -7.82 -14.86
CA MET A 1 16.23 -6.43 -15.15
C MET A 1 15.68 -5.49 -14.10
N ILE A 2 16.51 -4.58 -13.59
CA ILE A 2 16.16 -3.51 -12.66
C ILE A 2 16.84 -2.24 -13.19
N LYS A 3 16.07 -1.19 -13.44
CA LYS A 3 16.58 0.10 -13.92
C LYS A 3 15.98 1.24 -13.11
N ASN A 4 16.81 1.99 -12.40
CA ASN A 4 16.42 3.26 -11.78
C ASN A 4 16.11 4.28 -12.89
N ILE A 5 14.94 4.89 -12.84
CA ILE A 5 14.46 5.88 -13.81
C ILE A 5 14.13 7.24 -13.20
N GLY A 6 14.29 7.40 -11.89
CA GLY A 6 14.00 8.68 -11.24
C GLY A 6 13.98 8.63 -9.72
N LYS A 7 13.96 9.83 -9.13
CA LYS A 7 13.70 10.02 -7.69
C LYS A 7 12.18 10.06 -7.49
N GLY A 8 11.70 9.28 -6.53
CA GLY A 8 10.26 9.23 -6.20
C GLY A 8 9.89 10.08 -4.97
N GLY A 9 10.87 10.48 -4.17
CA GLY A 9 10.67 11.26 -2.95
C GLY A 9 11.80 11.04 -1.94
N PHE A 10 11.90 11.94 -0.97
CA PHE A 10 12.86 11.84 0.14
C PHE A 10 12.23 12.45 1.38
N GLY A 11 12.18 11.69 2.48
CA GLY A 11 11.64 12.14 3.75
C GLY A 11 12.64 12.00 4.88
N SER A 12 12.17 12.11 6.13
CA SER A 12 13.00 11.92 7.32
C SER A 12 13.26 10.45 7.65
N GLU A 13 12.38 9.54 7.21
CA GLU A 13 12.48 8.09 7.50
C GLU A 13 13.10 7.28 6.34
N ALA A 14 12.86 7.71 5.10
CA ALA A 14 13.20 6.92 3.93
C ALA A 14 13.44 7.76 2.68
N LYS A 15 14.08 7.14 1.70
CA LYS A 15 14.14 7.61 0.31
C LYS A 15 13.31 6.70 -0.59
N ILE A 16 12.69 7.28 -1.61
CA ILE A 16 11.93 6.57 -2.63
C ILE A 16 12.64 6.70 -3.98
N THR A 17 12.87 5.56 -4.64
CA THR A 17 13.40 5.48 -5.99
C THR A 17 12.35 4.91 -6.92
N VAL A 18 12.23 5.47 -8.13
CA VAL A 18 11.34 4.93 -9.17
C VAL A 18 12.15 3.97 -10.04
N GLU A 19 11.66 2.75 -10.17
CA GLU A 19 12.36 1.67 -10.86
C GLU A 19 11.46 0.95 -11.87
N LEU A 20 12.04 0.68 -13.02
CA LEU A 20 11.55 -0.28 -14.00
C LEU A 20 12.09 -1.66 -13.65
N ARG A 21 11.20 -2.63 -13.37
CA ARG A 21 11.61 -3.95 -12.90
C ARG A 21 10.93 -5.07 -13.67
N THR A 22 11.69 -6.14 -13.94
CA THR A 22 11.16 -7.46 -14.30
C THR A 22 11.37 -8.50 -13.19
N GLU A 23 12.13 -8.16 -12.15
CA GLU A 23 12.45 -9.05 -11.03
C GLU A 23 12.00 -8.44 -9.69
N PHE A 24 11.18 -9.22 -8.99
CA PHE A 24 10.52 -8.82 -7.75
C PHE A 24 10.90 -9.80 -6.64
N PRO A 25 11.93 -9.49 -5.83
CA PRO A 25 12.25 -10.27 -4.64
C PRO A 25 11.23 -10.03 -3.52
N GLY A 26 11.23 -10.92 -2.54
CA GLY A 26 10.46 -10.79 -1.31
C GLY A 26 9.95 -12.13 -0.79
N ILE A 27 9.00 -12.05 0.13
CA ILE A 27 8.42 -13.20 0.83
C ILE A 27 7.86 -14.22 -0.17
N GLY A 28 8.27 -15.48 -0.02
CA GLY A 28 7.93 -16.58 -0.95
C GLY A 28 8.79 -16.63 -2.21
N GLY A 29 9.91 -15.92 -2.24
CA GLY A 29 10.93 -15.98 -3.28
C GLY A 29 10.85 -14.86 -4.32
N THR A 30 11.74 -14.94 -5.30
CA THR A 30 11.79 -13.97 -6.40
C THR A 30 10.82 -14.34 -7.52
N ILE A 31 9.99 -13.39 -7.92
CA ILE A 31 9.08 -13.51 -9.07
C ILE A 31 9.71 -12.76 -10.24
N THR A 32 9.90 -13.46 -11.35
CA THR A 32 10.32 -12.85 -12.63
C THR A 32 9.12 -12.71 -13.55
N THR A 33 9.01 -11.54 -14.18
CA THR A 33 7.96 -11.15 -15.12
C THR A 33 8.56 -10.96 -16.52
N GLN A 34 7.74 -11.09 -17.56
CA GLN A 34 8.17 -10.84 -18.95
C GLN A 34 8.08 -9.37 -19.35
N GLN A 35 7.16 -8.63 -18.74
CA GLN A 35 6.97 -7.20 -18.97
C GLN A 35 7.55 -6.40 -17.81
N THR A 36 8.05 -5.21 -18.14
CA THR A 36 8.57 -4.29 -17.14
C THR A 36 7.41 -3.61 -16.42
N VAL A 37 7.44 -3.59 -15.10
CA VAL A 37 6.49 -2.85 -14.27
C VAL A 37 7.21 -1.65 -13.62
N VAL A 38 6.57 -0.49 -13.63
CA VAL A 38 7.03 0.69 -12.90
C VAL A 38 6.71 0.50 -11.42
N SER A 39 7.70 0.65 -10.56
CA SER A 39 7.59 0.41 -9.13
C SER A 39 8.32 1.47 -8.32
N ALA A 40 7.84 1.68 -7.11
CA ALA A 40 8.47 2.50 -6.10
C ALA A 40 9.27 1.59 -5.17
N LEU A 41 10.57 1.84 -5.05
CA LEU A 41 11.42 1.24 -4.03
C LEU A 41 11.56 2.22 -2.88
N ARG A 42 11.04 1.84 -1.70
CA ARG A 42 11.27 2.54 -0.44
C ARG A 42 12.42 1.89 0.33
N GLU A 43 13.41 2.69 0.67
CA GLU A 43 14.55 2.28 1.48
C GLU A 43 14.56 3.12 2.77
N GLU A 44 14.29 2.47 3.90
CA GLU A 44 14.34 3.08 5.23
C GLU A 44 15.80 3.41 5.63
N PHE A 45 16.02 4.57 6.21
CA PHE A 45 17.31 4.90 6.81
C PHE A 45 17.51 4.06 8.08
N GLY A 46 18.66 3.39 8.20
CA GLY A 46 18.96 2.54 9.37
C GLY A 46 18.12 1.26 9.46
N ALA A 47 17.60 0.76 8.34
CA ALA A 47 16.72 -0.42 8.30
C ALA A 47 17.33 -1.67 9.00
N LEU A 48 16.59 -2.22 9.96
CA LEU A 48 16.88 -3.52 10.56
C LEU A 48 16.49 -4.67 9.62
N PRO A 49 17.12 -5.86 9.76
CA PRO A 49 16.65 -7.09 9.13
C PRO A 49 15.14 -7.30 9.30
N GLY A 50 14.45 -7.64 8.21
CA GLY A 50 13.02 -7.93 8.15
C GLY A 50 12.12 -6.69 8.10
N GLN A 51 12.65 -5.47 8.15
CA GLN A 51 11.85 -4.24 8.16
C GLN A 51 10.98 -4.09 6.90
N GLY A 52 11.53 -4.38 5.72
CA GLY A 52 10.80 -4.38 4.45
C GLY A 52 9.70 -5.43 4.40
N HIS A 53 9.87 -6.59 5.04
CA HIS A 53 8.78 -7.58 5.19
C HIS A 53 7.65 -7.03 6.07
N ARG A 54 7.98 -6.37 7.19
CA ARG A 54 7.00 -5.73 8.06
C ARG A 54 6.23 -4.64 7.32
N LEU A 55 6.92 -3.76 6.60
CA LEU A 55 6.28 -2.71 5.79
C LEU A 55 5.41 -3.31 4.68
N PHE A 56 5.89 -4.35 3.99
CA PHE A 56 5.11 -5.08 3.00
C PHE A 56 3.80 -5.62 3.61
N PHE A 57 3.86 -6.31 4.75
CA PHE A 57 2.67 -6.87 5.39
C PHE A 57 1.70 -5.81 5.89
N LYS A 58 2.22 -4.72 6.47
CA LYS A 58 1.41 -3.57 6.90
C LYS A 58 0.65 -2.99 5.71
N HIS A 59 1.34 -2.72 4.62
CA HIS A 59 0.71 -2.20 3.42
C HIS A 59 -0.25 -3.22 2.78
N ALA A 60 0.11 -4.51 2.75
CA ALA A 60 -0.74 -5.54 2.15
C ALA A 60 -2.06 -5.69 2.92
N LEU A 61 -1.99 -5.70 4.25
CA LEU A 61 -3.15 -5.71 5.13
C LEU A 61 -4.07 -4.51 4.86
N ILE A 62 -3.51 -3.30 4.84
CA ILE A 62 -4.25 -2.07 4.54
C ILE A 62 -4.85 -2.13 3.13
N LYS A 63 -4.11 -2.62 2.12
CA LYS A 63 -4.62 -2.76 0.75
C LYS A 63 -5.75 -3.78 0.65
N LYS A 64 -5.75 -4.85 1.44
CA LYS A 64 -6.85 -5.82 1.46
C LYS A 64 -8.11 -5.23 2.11
N LEU A 65 -7.96 -4.41 3.14
CA LEU A 65 -9.08 -3.64 3.69
C LEU A 65 -9.62 -2.63 2.67
N ASP A 66 -8.75 -1.93 1.94
CA ASP A 66 -9.17 -1.02 0.86
C ASP A 66 -9.98 -1.76 -0.23
N ASP A 67 -9.47 -2.90 -0.70
CA ASP A 67 -10.20 -3.74 -1.65
C ASP A 67 -11.54 -4.26 -1.08
N TYR A 68 -11.62 -4.52 0.24
CA TYR A 68 -12.87 -4.91 0.91
C TYR A 68 -13.88 -3.77 0.96
N PHE A 69 -13.46 -2.58 1.39
CA PHE A 69 -14.33 -1.42 1.53
C PHE A 69 -14.87 -0.95 0.19
N GLN A 70 -14.02 -0.95 -0.85
CA GLN A 70 -14.43 -0.65 -2.21
C GLN A 70 -15.47 -1.65 -2.74
N LYS A 71 -15.23 -2.96 -2.58
CA LYS A 71 -16.21 -4.00 -2.97
C LYS A 71 -17.51 -3.94 -2.17
N SER A 72 -17.44 -3.47 -0.93
CA SER A 72 -18.59 -3.27 -0.05
C SER A 72 -19.29 -1.92 -0.26
N LYS A 73 -18.89 -1.17 -1.30
CA LYS A 73 -19.43 0.14 -1.68
C LYS A 73 -19.39 1.18 -0.54
N LYS A 74 -18.34 1.15 0.28
CA LYS A 74 -18.07 2.24 1.24
C LYS A 74 -17.58 3.50 0.51
N TYR A 75 -16.89 3.30 -0.60
CA TYR A 75 -16.46 4.28 -1.59
C TYR A 75 -16.22 3.53 -2.91
N GLU A 76 -16.10 4.25 -4.02
CA GLU A 76 -16.06 3.70 -5.37
C GLU A 76 -14.64 3.37 -5.84
N PHE A 77 -13.66 4.21 -5.48
CA PHE A 77 -12.28 4.14 -5.99
C PHE A 77 -11.29 3.58 -4.96
N THR A 78 -10.30 2.82 -5.41
CA THR A 78 -9.26 2.31 -4.50
C THR A 78 -8.19 3.38 -4.25
N HIS A 79 -7.93 3.68 -2.99
CA HIS A 79 -7.01 4.76 -2.60
C HIS A 79 -5.67 4.27 -2.07
N ILE A 80 -5.44 2.96 -2.01
CA ILE A 80 -4.18 2.36 -1.56
C ILE A 80 -3.48 1.71 -2.76
N PRO A 81 -2.21 2.04 -3.07
CA PRO A 81 -1.45 1.35 -4.11
C PRO A 81 -1.17 -0.12 -3.73
N ARG A 82 -0.69 -0.93 -4.67
CA ARG A 82 -0.41 -2.35 -4.35
C ARG A 82 1.02 -2.57 -3.88
N PRO A 83 1.27 -3.20 -2.72
CA PRO A 83 2.60 -3.71 -2.38
C PRO A 83 2.96 -4.90 -3.29
N ILE A 84 4.21 -4.91 -3.76
CA ILE A 84 4.71 -5.86 -4.76
C ILE A 84 5.72 -6.83 -4.15
N GLY A 85 6.57 -6.36 -3.23
CA GLY A 85 7.60 -7.20 -2.63
C GLY A 85 8.48 -6.45 -1.64
N SER A 86 9.63 -7.03 -1.36
CA SER A 86 10.62 -6.48 -0.43
C SER A 86 12.01 -6.87 -0.90
N THR A 87 12.98 -5.97 -0.74
CA THR A 87 14.32 -6.05 -1.36
C THR A 87 15.43 -6.04 -0.32
N GLY A 88 16.64 -6.44 -0.78
CA GLY A 88 17.89 -6.39 -0.02
C GLY A 88 18.22 -7.70 0.72
N PRO A 89 19.50 -7.92 1.09
CA PRO A 89 19.85 -8.92 2.09
C PRO A 89 19.02 -8.65 3.34
N ASP A 90 18.35 -9.68 3.85
CA ASP A 90 17.47 -9.59 5.01
C ASP A 90 16.24 -8.68 4.84
N GLY A 91 15.81 -8.32 3.62
CA GLY A 91 14.54 -7.63 3.40
C GLY A 91 14.46 -6.22 3.99
N LYS A 92 15.44 -5.35 3.71
CA LYS A 92 15.52 -3.96 4.21
C LYS A 92 14.70 -2.94 3.42
N GLY A 93 14.47 -3.17 2.13
CA GLY A 93 13.65 -2.32 1.27
C GLY A 93 12.28 -2.91 1.00
N TYR A 94 11.33 -2.07 0.57
CA TYR A 94 9.97 -2.48 0.26
C TYR A 94 9.52 -1.89 -1.08
N LEU A 95 8.86 -2.71 -1.90
CA LEU A 95 8.41 -2.38 -3.25
C LEU A 95 6.90 -2.25 -3.31
N TYR A 96 6.42 -1.22 -4.01
CA TYR A 96 5.00 -1.02 -4.30
C TYR A 96 4.77 -0.41 -5.69
N GLU A 97 3.52 -0.45 -6.15
CA GLU A 97 3.05 0.21 -7.37
C GLU A 97 3.42 1.70 -7.31
N TRP A 98 4.10 2.20 -8.34
CA TRP A 98 4.36 3.62 -8.46
C TRP A 98 3.05 4.37 -8.70
N VAL A 99 2.82 5.43 -7.93
CA VAL A 99 1.65 6.29 -8.06
C VAL A 99 2.03 7.54 -8.85
N PHE A 100 1.46 7.70 -10.03
CA PHE A 100 1.62 8.93 -10.81
C PHE A 100 0.79 10.06 -10.18
N GLY A 101 1.22 11.31 -10.36
CA GLY A 101 0.53 12.49 -9.85
C GLY A 101 1.44 13.42 -9.06
N SER A 102 0.84 14.37 -8.35
CA SER A 102 1.53 15.31 -7.47
C SER A 102 0.99 15.27 -6.04
N GLU A 103 1.86 15.56 -5.09
CA GLU A 103 1.52 15.82 -3.69
C GLU A 103 1.31 17.33 -3.48
N GLY A 104 0.80 17.73 -2.32
CA GLY A 104 0.93 19.11 -1.84
C GLY A 104 -0.22 20.04 -2.23
N PHE A 105 -1.42 19.51 -2.47
CA PHE A 105 -2.62 20.36 -2.52
C PHE A 105 -2.90 20.94 -1.12
N PRO A 106 -3.50 22.12 -1.01
CA PRO A 106 -3.84 22.71 0.28
C PRO A 106 -5.13 22.13 0.84
N TRP A 107 -5.21 21.99 2.16
CA TRP A 107 -6.42 21.60 2.88
C TRP A 107 -7.42 22.74 3.03
N PHE A 108 -6.98 23.97 2.79
CA PHE A 108 -7.80 25.18 2.88
C PHE A 108 -7.46 26.16 1.76
N TYR A 109 -8.47 26.84 1.23
CA TYR A 109 -8.30 27.90 0.24
C TYR A 109 -8.99 29.19 0.73
N GLN A 110 -8.58 30.34 0.21
CA GLN A 110 -9.28 31.60 0.45
C GLN A 110 -10.32 31.80 -0.65
N ASN A 111 -11.58 31.99 -0.26
CA ASN A 111 -12.66 32.32 -1.19
C ASN A 111 -12.56 33.79 -1.64
N SER A 112 -13.46 34.22 -2.54
CA SER A 112 -13.49 35.60 -3.07
C SER A 112 -13.74 36.68 -2.01
N GLU A 113 -14.25 36.29 -0.84
CA GLU A 113 -14.48 37.18 0.31
C GLU A 113 -13.28 37.22 1.28
N GLY A 114 -12.20 36.51 0.96
CA GLY A 114 -11.01 36.37 1.80
C GLY A 114 -11.19 35.43 2.99
N GLN A 115 -12.31 34.69 3.06
CA GLN A 115 -12.56 33.71 4.11
C GLN A 115 -11.89 32.38 3.77
N GLU A 116 -11.41 31.69 4.80
CA GLU A 116 -10.78 30.39 4.66
C GLU A 116 -11.83 29.27 4.64
N GLU A 117 -11.84 28.49 3.56
CA GLU A 117 -12.74 27.36 3.39
C GLU A 117 -11.96 26.04 3.23
N PRO A 118 -12.48 24.93 3.78
CA PRO A 118 -11.82 23.64 3.65
C PRO A 118 -11.95 23.09 2.22
N VAL A 119 -10.85 22.55 1.71
CA VAL A 119 -10.82 21.80 0.46
C VAL A 119 -11.44 20.42 0.69
N SER A 120 -12.44 20.07 -0.12
CA SER A 120 -13.06 18.74 -0.05
C SER A 120 -12.35 17.79 -1.01
N LEU A 121 -11.64 16.81 -0.46
CA LEU A 121 -11.13 15.67 -1.23
C LEU A 121 -12.24 14.60 -1.33
N LYS A 122 -12.69 14.30 -2.56
CA LYS A 122 -13.77 13.32 -2.79
C LYS A 122 -13.42 11.95 -2.17
N GLU A 123 -14.37 11.35 -1.47
CA GLU A 123 -14.28 10.06 -0.75
C GLU A 123 -13.36 10.03 0.48
N TRP A 124 -12.67 11.13 0.81
CA TRP A 124 -11.74 11.16 1.94
C TRP A 124 -12.40 10.82 3.28
N LYS A 125 -13.59 11.37 3.58
CA LYS A 125 -14.27 11.15 4.85
C LYS A 125 -14.75 9.70 4.98
N GLU A 126 -15.30 9.14 3.91
CA GLU A 126 -15.76 7.75 3.83
C GLU A 126 -14.59 6.78 3.97
N PHE A 127 -13.49 7.06 3.27
CA PHE A 127 -12.25 6.31 3.36
C PHE A 127 -11.68 6.29 4.79
N ILE A 128 -11.49 7.46 5.40
CA ILE A 128 -10.99 7.55 6.78
C ILE A 128 -11.95 6.87 7.76
N GLY A 129 -13.25 7.09 7.62
CA GLY A 129 -14.26 6.46 8.46
C GLY A 129 -14.23 4.93 8.39
N ALA A 130 -14.07 4.37 7.19
CA ALA A 130 -13.99 2.93 6.98
C ALA A 130 -12.76 2.33 7.69
N PHE A 131 -11.57 2.91 7.52
CA PHE A 131 -10.35 2.42 8.18
C PHE A 131 -10.38 2.62 9.70
N ASN A 132 -10.91 3.75 10.17
CA ASN A 132 -11.10 4.00 11.60
C ASN A 132 -12.00 2.95 12.25
N SER A 133 -13.01 2.43 11.52
CA SER A 133 -13.85 1.34 12.02
C SER A 133 -13.07 0.04 12.24
N ALA A 134 -12.05 -0.23 11.42
CA ALA A 134 -11.14 -1.37 11.55
C ALA A 134 -9.94 -1.11 12.49
N GLY A 135 -9.89 0.05 13.15
CA GLY A 135 -8.82 0.40 14.09
C GLY A 135 -7.52 0.89 13.42
N ILE A 136 -7.59 1.42 12.20
CA ILE A 136 -6.45 1.97 11.47
C ILE A 136 -6.73 3.45 11.18
N ASP A 137 -5.86 4.34 11.64
CA ASP A 137 -5.96 5.76 11.32
C ASP A 137 -5.06 6.09 10.13
N LEU A 138 -5.69 6.31 8.98
CA LEU A 138 -5.01 6.70 7.73
C LEU A 138 -4.96 8.21 7.51
N SER A 139 -5.49 9.02 8.44
CA SER A 139 -5.41 10.48 8.38
C SER A 139 -4.11 11.01 9.00
N LEU A 140 -3.40 10.18 9.76
CA LEU A 140 -2.10 10.51 10.32
C LEU A 140 -1.08 10.81 9.23
N ASP A 141 -0.19 11.75 9.52
CA ASP A 141 0.94 12.13 8.65
C ASP A 141 0.49 12.53 7.23
N CYS A 142 -0.67 13.21 7.12
CA CYS A 142 -1.24 13.69 5.85
C CYS A 142 -1.19 15.21 5.69
N THR A 143 -0.57 15.91 6.62
CA THR A 143 -0.41 17.36 6.62
C THR A 143 1.06 17.72 6.79
N ASP A 144 1.46 18.90 6.33
CA ASP A 144 2.77 19.42 6.60
C ASP A 144 3.00 19.68 8.09
N SER A 145 4.28 19.75 8.45
CA SER A 145 4.74 19.95 9.82
C SER A 145 4.76 21.41 10.24
N ASP A 146 4.62 22.33 9.29
CA ASP A 146 4.94 23.74 9.49
C ASP A 146 3.69 24.47 9.98
N ASN A 147 2.56 24.26 9.30
CA ASN A 147 1.26 24.80 9.70
C ASN A 147 0.07 23.85 9.44
N GLY A 148 0.31 22.67 8.87
CA GLY A 148 -0.70 21.66 8.62
C GLY A 148 -1.68 21.99 7.48
N ARG A 149 -1.39 23.02 6.68
CA ARG A 149 -2.28 23.50 5.61
C ARG A 149 -2.05 22.81 4.28
N ILE A 150 -0.92 22.15 4.09
CA ILE A 150 -0.55 21.47 2.84
C ILE A 150 -0.61 19.96 3.06
N SER A 151 -1.20 19.25 2.10
CA SER A 151 -1.24 17.79 2.13
C SER A 151 0.15 17.17 1.99
N LYS A 152 0.33 16.05 2.70
CA LYS A 152 1.46 15.15 2.56
C LYS A 152 0.95 13.72 2.42
N ASN A 153 1.78 12.85 1.86
CA ASN A 153 1.55 11.44 1.62
C ASN A 153 0.28 11.11 0.83
N ILE A 154 -0.30 12.07 0.11
CA ILE A 154 -1.46 11.88 -0.76
C ILE A 154 -1.09 12.37 -2.16
N ILE A 155 -1.05 11.44 -3.11
CA ILE A 155 -0.74 11.74 -4.51
C ILE A 155 -2.03 11.89 -5.29
N HIS A 156 -2.23 13.04 -5.92
CA HIS A 156 -3.40 13.36 -6.74
C HIS A 156 -3.03 13.40 -8.23
N GLN A 157 -3.76 12.65 -9.07
CA GLN A 157 -3.40 12.40 -10.47
C GLN A 157 -3.84 13.49 -11.45
N LEU A 158 -4.85 14.27 -11.09
CA LEU A 158 -5.39 15.36 -11.91
C LEU A 158 -5.47 16.63 -11.06
N ASN A 159 -4.38 16.99 -10.38
CA ASN A 159 -4.33 18.25 -9.67
C ASN A 159 -4.21 19.38 -10.70
N GLN A 160 -5.34 19.78 -11.29
CA GLN A 160 -5.40 20.98 -12.10
C GLN A 160 -5.39 22.15 -11.12
N TYR A 161 -4.31 22.92 -11.14
CA TYR A 161 -4.19 24.15 -10.38
C TYR A 161 -5.14 25.21 -10.97
N ASP A 162 -6.43 25.04 -10.72
CA ASP A 162 -7.45 26.03 -11.03
C ASP A 162 -8.03 26.54 -9.71
N PRO A 163 -7.70 27.78 -9.29
CA PRO A 163 -8.16 28.38 -8.04
C PRO A 163 -9.68 28.28 -7.82
N ASP A 164 -10.47 28.28 -8.89
CA ASP A 164 -11.94 28.18 -8.83
C ASP A 164 -12.43 26.74 -8.56
N SER A 165 -11.56 25.75 -8.77
CA SER A 165 -11.84 24.32 -8.57
C SER A 165 -11.33 23.75 -7.23
N TRP A 166 -10.59 24.54 -6.44
CA TRP A 166 -9.94 24.06 -5.21
C TRP A 166 -10.92 23.62 -4.13
N SER A 167 -12.18 24.08 -4.17
CA SER A 167 -13.19 23.63 -3.21
C SER A 167 -13.44 22.12 -3.26
N LYS A 168 -13.22 21.45 -4.41
CA LYS A 168 -13.58 20.04 -4.64
C LYS A 168 -12.54 19.31 -5.49
N LEU A 169 -11.66 18.58 -4.83
CA LEU A 169 -10.74 17.65 -5.49
C LEU A 169 -11.44 16.33 -5.81
N ASN A 170 -11.04 15.71 -6.93
CA ASN A 170 -11.68 14.50 -7.43
C ASN A 170 -11.21 13.23 -6.68
N CYS A 171 -11.66 12.05 -7.12
CA CYS A 171 -11.39 10.76 -6.47
C CYS A 171 -10.08 10.09 -6.93
N LEU A 172 -9.36 10.67 -7.91
CA LEU A 172 -8.11 10.11 -8.44
C LEU A 172 -6.93 10.52 -7.57
N TRP A 173 -6.94 10.03 -6.34
CA TRP A 173 -5.86 10.19 -5.37
C TRP A 173 -5.54 8.86 -4.71
N GLN A 174 -4.28 8.72 -4.26
CA GLN A 174 -3.86 7.59 -3.45
C GLN A 174 -3.05 8.04 -2.24
N ARG A 175 -3.33 7.42 -1.10
CA ARG A 175 -2.53 7.55 0.12
C ARG A 175 -1.30 6.66 -0.03
N ILE A 176 -0.13 7.28 -0.03
CA ILE A 176 1.18 6.62 -0.02
C ILE A 176 1.78 6.70 1.38
N ASP A 177 3.02 6.25 1.54
CA ASP A 177 3.75 6.20 2.81
C ASP A 177 3.12 5.33 3.91
N PHE A 178 3.65 4.11 4.03
CA PHE A 178 3.26 3.14 5.05
C PHE A 178 4.36 2.94 6.10
N GLY A 179 5.24 3.94 6.25
CA GLY A 179 6.32 4.01 7.23
C GLY A 179 5.83 3.75 8.65
N GLN A 180 6.74 3.41 9.56
CA GLN A 180 6.36 3.00 10.91
C GLN A 180 5.62 4.11 11.67
N ARG A 181 6.03 5.38 11.48
CA ARG A 181 5.41 6.54 12.14
C ARG A 181 4.18 7.07 11.41
N SER A 182 4.06 6.85 10.11
CA SER A 182 2.99 7.44 9.29
C SER A 182 1.61 6.82 9.52
N ILE A 183 1.53 5.58 10.03
CA ILE A 183 0.24 4.87 10.24
C ILE A 183 0.34 3.97 11.47
N THR A 184 -0.66 4.02 12.33
CA THR A 184 -0.78 3.11 13.48
C THR A 184 -1.92 2.12 13.27
N ILE A 185 -1.74 0.88 13.73
CA ILE A 185 -2.76 -0.17 13.70
C ILE A 185 -3.07 -0.57 15.15
N ASN A 186 -4.34 -0.42 15.54
CA ASN A 186 -4.84 -1.00 16.77
C ASN A 186 -5.21 -2.46 16.53
N PHE A 187 -4.30 -3.39 16.83
CA PHE A 187 -4.47 -4.82 16.55
C PHE A 187 -5.68 -5.43 17.27
N LYS A 188 -6.01 -4.96 18.47
CA LYS A 188 -7.22 -5.40 19.20
C LYS A 188 -8.49 -5.06 18.42
N ARG A 189 -8.64 -3.79 18.00
CA ARG A 189 -9.81 -3.35 17.21
C ARG A 189 -9.86 -4.02 15.84
N LEU A 190 -8.70 -4.24 15.21
CA LEU A 190 -8.62 -4.97 13.95
C LEU A 190 -9.06 -6.44 14.11
N ALA A 191 -8.65 -7.10 15.20
CA ALA A 191 -9.07 -8.47 15.50
C ALA A 191 -10.59 -8.57 15.74
N GLU A 192 -11.16 -7.60 16.48
CA GLU A 192 -12.61 -7.49 16.68
C GLU A 192 -13.34 -7.31 15.34
N PHE A 193 -12.92 -6.32 14.54
CA PHE A 193 -13.49 -6.03 13.23
C PHE A 193 -13.45 -7.24 12.27
N THR A 194 -12.30 -7.91 12.16
CA THR A 194 -12.13 -9.06 11.24
C THR A 194 -12.90 -10.30 11.69
N LYS A 195 -13.22 -10.41 12.98
CA LYS A 195 -14.10 -11.44 13.53
C LYS A 195 -15.57 -11.14 13.21
N GLU A 196 -16.01 -9.91 13.44
CA GLU A 196 -17.39 -9.46 13.19
C GLU A 196 -17.74 -9.51 11.69
N GLU A 197 -16.84 -9.03 10.84
CA GLU A 197 -17.06 -8.94 9.40
C GLU A 197 -16.59 -10.19 8.63
N LYS A 198 -16.23 -11.28 9.33
CA LYS A 198 -15.60 -12.49 8.75
C LYS A 198 -16.27 -12.98 7.47
N LYS A 199 -17.60 -13.18 7.48
CA LYS A 199 -18.33 -13.71 6.32
C LYS A 199 -18.25 -12.76 5.12
N LYS A 200 -18.37 -11.46 5.34
CA LYS A 200 -18.32 -10.43 4.29
C LYS A 200 -16.90 -10.30 3.73
N LEU A 201 -15.88 -10.30 4.60
CA LEU A 201 -14.48 -10.30 4.21
C LEU A 201 -14.14 -11.51 3.33
N MET A 202 -14.51 -12.72 3.76
CA MET A 202 -14.28 -13.94 2.97
C MET A 202 -15.03 -13.91 1.63
N SER A 203 -16.26 -13.39 1.59
CA SER A 203 -17.02 -13.24 0.35
C SER A 203 -16.39 -12.23 -0.61
N ALA A 204 -15.88 -11.11 -0.10
CA ALA A 204 -15.32 -10.04 -0.93
C ALA A 204 -13.89 -10.34 -1.41
N LEU A 205 -13.07 -10.96 -0.56
CA LEU A 205 -11.64 -11.15 -0.81
C LEU A 205 -11.27 -12.58 -1.20
N GLY A 206 -12.11 -13.56 -0.87
CA GLY A 206 -11.79 -14.99 -0.91
C GLY A 206 -11.12 -15.47 0.39
N ILE A 207 -11.22 -16.77 0.64
CA ILE A 207 -10.74 -17.42 1.87
C ILE A 207 -9.24 -17.20 2.07
N ASP A 208 -8.43 -17.44 1.03
CA ASP A 208 -6.98 -17.30 1.08
C ASP A 208 -6.53 -15.87 1.40
N ARG A 209 -7.24 -14.85 0.89
CA ARG A 209 -6.90 -13.44 1.15
C ARG A 209 -7.30 -13.02 2.56
N TYR A 210 -8.44 -13.50 3.04
CA TYR A 210 -8.83 -13.32 4.44
C TYR A 210 -7.82 -13.97 5.38
N GLU A 211 -7.44 -15.23 5.13
CA GLU A 211 -6.43 -15.94 5.93
C GLU A 211 -5.09 -15.22 5.92
N MET A 212 -4.64 -14.75 4.75
CA MET A 212 -3.42 -13.95 4.63
C MET A 212 -3.46 -12.69 5.50
N MET A 213 -4.61 -11.99 5.56
CA MET A 213 -4.75 -10.79 6.41
C MET A 213 -4.61 -11.12 7.89
N ILE A 214 -5.27 -12.19 8.35
CA ILE A 214 -5.21 -12.61 9.76
C ILE A 214 -3.78 -12.98 10.16
N LEU A 215 -3.12 -13.79 9.32
CA LEU A 215 -1.73 -14.17 9.56
C LEU A 215 -0.78 -12.98 9.48
N ALA A 216 -0.97 -12.06 8.53
CA ALA A 216 -0.17 -10.85 8.43
C ALA A 216 -0.35 -9.95 9.67
N ALA A 217 -1.57 -9.80 10.19
CA ALA A 217 -1.82 -9.05 11.42
C ALA A 217 -1.08 -9.68 12.62
N ALA A 218 -1.15 -11.01 12.78
CA ALA A 218 -0.42 -11.73 13.82
C ALA A 218 1.10 -11.56 13.70
N TYR A 219 1.65 -11.59 12.46
CA TYR A 219 3.07 -11.35 12.22
C TYR A 219 3.49 -9.92 12.64
N LEU A 220 2.65 -8.93 12.36
CA LEU A 220 2.94 -7.53 12.67
C LEU A 220 2.86 -7.25 14.16
N GLU A 221 1.86 -7.81 14.84
CA GLU A 221 1.61 -7.69 16.28
C GLU A 221 2.71 -8.39 17.10
N ASN A 222 2.94 -9.68 16.85
CA ASN A 222 3.91 -10.46 17.61
C ASN A 222 4.54 -11.61 16.79
N LYS A 223 5.47 -11.25 15.89
CA LYS A 223 6.26 -12.22 15.09
C LYS A 223 6.85 -13.36 15.94
N LYS A 224 7.29 -13.10 17.18
CA LYS A 224 7.99 -14.09 18.02
C LYS A 224 7.09 -15.24 18.47
N GLU A 225 5.79 -15.01 18.58
CA GLU A 225 4.81 -16.02 19.01
C GLU A 225 4.18 -16.77 17.82
N MET A 226 4.50 -16.37 16.59
CA MET A 226 3.98 -17.03 15.40
C MET A 226 4.56 -18.44 15.25
N ARG A 227 3.68 -19.44 15.14
CA ARG A 227 4.08 -20.83 14.90
C ARG A 227 4.69 -20.99 13.51
N ALA A 228 5.65 -21.90 13.36
CA ALA A 228 6.31 -22.18 12.09
C ALA A 228 5.35 -22.59 10.96
N VAL A 229 4.28 -23.32 11.28
CA VAL A 229 3.26 -23.72 10.32
C VAL A 229 2.49 -22.50 9.80
N ASP A 230 2.13 -21.57 10.69
CA ASP A 230 1.43 -20.33 10.34
C ASP A 230 2.32 -19.41 9.51
N ALA A 231 3.61 -19.31 9.85
CA ALA A 231 4.59 -18.58 9.07
C ALA A 231 4.74 -19.17 7.65
N GLY A 232 4.87 -20.49 7.53
CA GLY A 232 4.94 -21.17 6.22
C GLY A 232 3.67 -20.97 5.39
N ARG A 233 2.50 -20.99 6.02
CA ARG A 233 1.22 -20.70 5.35
C ARG A 233 1.15 -19.24 4.89
N LEU A 234 1.58 -18.29 5.72
CA LEU A 234 1.65 -16.87 5.36
C LEU A 234 2.57 -16.64 4.16
N GLU A 235 3.72 -17.32 4.10
CA GLU A 235 4.65 -17.25 2.98
C GLU A 235 3.99 -17.66 1.65
N ILE A 236 3.29 -18.80 1.64
CA ILE A 236 2.57 -19.32 0.47
C ILE A 236 1.49 -18.34 0.00
N LEU A 237 0.65 -17.87 0.92
CA LEU A 237 -0.44 -16.95 0.62
C LEU A 237 0.08 -15.60 0.10
N THR A 238 1.19 -15.13 0.67
CA THR A 238 1.88 -13.91 0.25
C THR A 238 2.44 -14.04 -1.15
N ARG A 239 3.08 -15.16 -1.49
CA ARG A 239 3.55 -15.44 -2.84
C ARG A 239 2.40 -15.38 -3.85
N GLN A 240 1.29 -16.03 -3.55
CA GLN A 240 0.10 -16.00 -4.40
C GLN A 240 -0.48 -14.58 -4.55
N TYR A 241 -0.42 -13.77 -3.49
CA TYR A 241 -0.82 -12.36 -3.53
C TYR A 241 0.08 -11.56 -4.47
N ARG A 242 1.39 -11.67 -4.32
CA ARG A 242 2.37 -10.95 -5.14
C ARG A 242 2.26 -11.33 -6.61
N ILE A 243 2.07 -12.60 -6.92
CA ILE A 243 1.79 -13.08 -8.29
C ILE A 243 0.54 -12.42 -8.87
N SER A 244 -0.56 -12.42 -8.10
CA SER A 244 -1.83 -11.81 -8.53
C SER A 244 -1.70 -10.30 -8.74
N THR A 245 -0.97 -9.61 -7.86
CA THR A 245 -0.69 -8.17 -7.97
C THR A 245 0.11 -7.86 -9.23
N LEU A 246 1.20 -8.60 -9.49
CA LEU A 246 2.02 -8.39 -10.68
C LEU A 246 1.25 -8.63 -11.97
N ARG A 247 0.42 -9.68 -12.04
CA ARG A 247 -0.47 -9.91 -13.19
C ARG A 247 -1.42 -8.73 -13.43
N HIS A 248 -2.03 -8.21 -12.37
CA HIS A 248 -2.87 -7.02 -12.44
C HIS A 248 -2.11 -5.80 -12.98
N LEU A 249 -0.91 -5.53 -12.47
CA LEU A 249 -0.11 -4.38 -12.92
C LEU A 249 0.32 -4.50 -14.39
N MET A 250 0.71 -5.70 -14.84
CA MET A 250 1.07 -5.94 -16.25
C MET A 250 -0.13 -5.77 -17.20
N SER A 251 -1.34 -6.14 -16.77
CA SER A 251 -2.55 -5.93 -17.58
C SER A 251 -2.88 -4.45 -17.80
N LYS A 252 -2.55 -3.58 -16.84
CA LYS A 252 -2.77 -2.12 -16.96
C LYS A 252 -1.82 -1.44 -17.95
N THR A 253 -0.65 -2.01 -18.22
CA THR A 253 0.37 -1.42 -19.11
C THR A 253 0.13 -1.67 -20.61
N GLY A 254 -1.05 -2.20 -21.00
CA GLY A 254 -1.45 -2.30 -22.41
C GLY A 254 -0.76 -3.39 -23.23
N GLY A 255 -0.11 -4.37 -22.58
CA GLY A 255 0.43 -5.54 -23.28
C GLY A 255 -0.65 -6.58 -23.52
N ASN A 256 -0.73 -7.13 -24.75
CA ASN A 256 -1.53 -8.31 -25.05
C ASN A 256 -1.27 -9.41 -24.01
N ILE A 257 -2.34 -9.89 -23.38
CA ILE A 257 -2.27 -10.96 -22.40
C ILE A 257 -2.04 -12.26 -23.17
N LEU A 258 -0.79 -12.70 -23.27
CA LEU A 258 -0.51 -14.12 -23.40
C LEU A 258 -0.81 -14.73 -22.04
N VAL A 259 -2.03 -15.28 -21.90
CA VAL A 259 -2.55 -15.87 -20.65
C VAL A 259 -1.68 -17.06 -20.19
N ASP A 260 -0.78 -17.55 -21.03
CA ASP A 260 0.03 -18.75 -20.77
C ASP A 260 1.52 -18.50 -20.57
N SER A 261 1.97 -17.25 -20.40
CA SER A 261 3.37 -17.00 -20.07
C SER A 261 3.65 -17.35 -18.60
N PRO A 262 4.42 -18.42 -18.30
CA PRO A 262 4.66 -18.82 -16.92
C PRO A 262 5.51 -17.76 -16.21
N LEU A 263 5.02 -17.23 -15.10
CA LEU A 263 5.86 -16.52 -14.14
C LEU A 263 6.91 -17.52 -13.64
N ILE A 264 8.17 -17.28 -14.00
CA ILE A 264 9.26 -18.10 -13.51
C ILE A 264 9.52 -17.67 -12.06
N CYS A 265 9.21 -18.55 -11.12
CA CYS A 265 9.55 -18.36 -9.72
C CYS A 265 10.83 -19.11 -9.40
N LYS A 266 11.84 -18.41 -8.91
CA LYS A 266 13.01 -19.04 -8.29
C LYS A 266 12.77 -19.08 -6.77
N ASN A 267 12.79 -20.28 -6.19
CA ASN A 267 12.74 -20.46 -4.74
C ASN A 267 14.09 -20.01 -4.14
N THR A 268 14.18 -18.75 -3.74
CA THR A 268 15.16 -18.30 -2.74
C THR A 268 14.48 -18.42 -1.38
N LYS A 269 14.99 -19.30 -0.51
CA LYS A 269 14.43 -19.54 0.83
C LYS A 269 14.68 -18.32 1.73
N ASP A 270 13.81 -17.32 1.67
CA ASP A 270 13.70 -16.29 2.71
C ASP A 270 12.71 -16.79 3.76
N ASN A 271 13.24 -17.39 4.84
CA ASN A 271 12.41 -17.96 5.90
C ASN A 271 11.90 -16.82 6.80
N LEU A 272 10.58 -16.63 6.86
CA LEU A 272 9.93 -15.55 7.64
C LEU A 272 10.32 -15.50 9.13
N LEU A 273 10.79 -16.61 9.70
CA LEU A 273 11.19 -16.74 11.09
C LEU A 273 12.69 -16.52 11.36
N LYS A 274 13.51 -16.32 10.31
CA LYS A 274 14.85 -15.78 10.46
C LYS A 274 14.80 -14.25 10.62
#